data_AF-A0A6I4VUV3-F1
#
_entry.id   AF-A0A6I4VUV3-F1
#
_cell.length_a   1.000
_cell.length_b   1.000
_cell.length_c   1.000
_cell.angle_alpha   90.00
_cell.angle_beta   90.00
_cell.angle_gamma   90.00
#
_symmetry.space_group_name_H-M   'P 1'
#
loop_
_entity.id
_entity.type
_entity.pdbx_description
1 polymer ?
#
loop_
_entity_poly.entity_id
_entity_poly.type
_entity_poly.pdbx_seq_one_letter_code
_entity_poly.pdbx_strand_id
1 'polypeptide(L)' 'MTIAFRDYVNWFNKFRIHGTLGYVSPKEYKQSHLKKIV' A
#
# COMPACT_ATOMS: atom_id res chain seq x y z
N MET A 1 18.08 9.52 -10.92
CA MET A 1 17.52 8.72 -9.80
C MET A 1 17.75 7.24 -10.13
N THR A 2 18.48 6.50 -9.31
CA THR A 2 18.95 5.14 -9.64
C THR A 2 17.83 4.10 -9.59
N ILE A 3 17.98 3.01 -10.35
CA ILE A 3 17.00 1.91 -10.46
C ILE A 3 16.77 1.26 -9.08
N ALA A 4 17.85 1.07 -8.31
CA ALA A 4 17.83 0.52 -6.96
C ALA A 4 16.94 1.31 -5.99
N PHE A 5 16.89 2.65 -6.10
CA PHE A 5 16.04 3.47 -5.26
C PHE A 5 14.56 3.21 -5.57
N ARG A 6 14.22 3.07 -6.86
CA ARG A 6 12.85 2.82 -7.28
C ARG A 6 12.36 1.44 -6.85
N ASP A 7 13.22 0.43 -6.92
CA ASP A 7 12.88 -0.92 -6.45
C ASP A 7 12.78 -0.98 -4.92
N TYR A 8 13.64 -0.28 -4.19
CA TYR A 8 13.56 -0.17 -2.73
C TYR A 8 12.23 0.49 -2.29
N VAL A 9 11.86 1.61 -2.90
CA VAL A 9 10.60 2.31 -2.61
C VAL A 9 9.40 1.42 -2.97
N ASN A 10 9.48 0.68 -4.07
CA ASN A 10 8.41 -0.24 -4.49
C ASN A 10 8.26 -1.42 -3.52
N TRP A 11 9.38 -2.02 -3.07
CA TRP A 11 9.39 -3.09 -2.08
C TRP A 11 8.86 -2.61 -0.72
N PHE A 12 9.33 -1.45 -0.26
CA PHE A 12 8.90 -0.85 1.00
C PHE A 12 7.39 -0.59 1.03
N ASN A 13 6.83 -0.05 -0.06
CA ASN A 13 5.40 0.30 -0.13
C ASN A 13 4.48 -0.90 -0.36
N LYS A 14 4.97 -2.03 -0.90
CA LYS A 14 4.12 -3.17 -1.30
C LYS A 14 4.33 -4.43 -0.47
N PHE A 15 5.55 -4.68 0.02
CA PHE A 15 5.94 -5.94 0.63
C PHE A 15 6.38 -5.81 2.08
N ARG A 16 6.77 -4.61 2.55
CA ARG A 16 7.07 -4.42 3.97
C ARG A 16 5.81 -4.71 4.78
N ILE A 17 6.02 -5.41 5.89
CA ILE A 17 5.02 -6.01 6.76
C ILE A 17 4.13 -4.92 7.38
N HIS A 18 3.15 -4.48 6.61
CA HIS A 18 2.12 -3.52 7.00
C HIS A 18 1.01 -4.16 7.85
N GLY A 19 1.09 -5.48 8.05
CA GLY A 19 0.12 -6.27 8.80
C GLY A 19 -0.03 -5.86 10.27
N THR A 20 1.06 -5.48 10.96
CA THR A 20 0.99 -5.05 12.37
C THR A 20 0.41 -3.65 12.54
N LEU A 21 0.47 -2.80 11.51
CA LEU A 21 -0.04 -1.42 11.54
C LEU A 21 -1.43 -1.28 10.91
N GLY A 22 -2.01 -2.37 10.40
CA GLY A 22 -3.29 -2.34 9.70
C GLY A 22 -3.28 -1.46 8.44
N TYR A 23 -2.10 -1.26 7.85
CA TYR A 23 -1.98 -0.34 6.72
C TYR A 23 -2.63 -0.96 5.47
N VAL A 24 -3.53 -0.19 4.87
CA VAL A 24 -4.25 -0.51 3.64
C VAL A 24 -3.79 0.45 2.56
N SER A 25 -3.56 -0.07 1.36
CA SER A 25 -3.18 0.79 0.24
C SER A 25 -4.31 1.80 -0.08
N PRO A 26 -3.99 2.98 -0.65
CA PRO A 26 -5.02 3.96 -1.02
C PRO A 26 -6.12 3.40 -1.94
N LYS A 27 -5.79 2.39 -2.75
CA LYS A 27 -6.75 1.69 -3.61
C LYS A 27 -7.70 0.80 -2.79
N GLU A 28 -7.16 0.02 -1.86
CA GLU A 28 -7.96 -0.82 -0.95
C GLU A 28 -8.81 0.01 0.00
N TYR A 29 -8.29 1.13 0.50
CA TYR A 29 -9.06 2.09 1.29
C TYR A 29 -10.24 2.64 0.48
N LYS A 30 -10.01 3.11 -0.76
CA LYS A 30 -11.10 3.57 -1.64
C LYS A 30 -12.14 2.49 -1.88
N GLN A 31 -11.73 1.25 -2.17
CA GLN A 31 -12.65 0.15 -2.41
C GLN A 31 -13.46 -0.24 -1.16
N SER A 32 -12.81 -0.33 0.00
CA SER A 32 -13.48 -0.64 1.27
C SER A 32 -14.44 0.47 1.70
N HIS A 33 -14.10 1.73 1.42
CA HIS A 33 -14.98 2.87 1.69
C HIS A 33 -16.21 2.87 0.79
N LEU A 34 -16.06 2.54 -0.50
CA LEU A 34 -17.18 2.41 -1.43
C LEU A 34 -18.11 1.24 -1.09
N LYS A 35 -17.58 0.14 -0.56
CA LYS A 35 -18.39 -1.00 -0.08
C LYS A 35 -19.21 -0.71 1.18
N LYS A 36 -18.83 0.29 1.99
CA LYS A 36 -19.61 0.72 3.16
C LYS A 36 -20.80 1.61 2.80
N ILE A 37 -20.84 2.13 1.57
CA ILE A 37 -21.86 3.07 1.10
C ILE A 37 -23.03 2.34 0.40
N VAL A 38 -22.85 1.07 0.02
CA VAL A 38 -23.91 0.20 -0.56
C VAL A 38 -24.56 -0.65 0.52
#